data_AF-A0A3N7BXJ0-F1
#
_entry.id   AF-A0A3N7BXJ0-F1
#
_cell.length_a   1.000
_cell.length_b   1.000
_cell.length_c   1.000
_cell.angle_alpha   90.00
_cell.angle_beta   90.00
_cell.angle_gamma   90.00
#
_symmetry.space_group_name_H-M   'P 1'
#
loop_
_entity.id
_entity.type
_entity.pdbx_description
1 polymer ?
#
loop_
_entity_poly.entity_id
_entity_poly.type
_entity_poly.pdbx_seq_one_letter_code
_entity_poly.pdbx_strand_id
1 'polypeptide(L)'
;MKIAVWIVFALLSALWTGGALLVIALSEWAAQLLGSGDAVAAGTAAAQWPVPTWVSLWLDPASIKLAQEAVLWAITASRDVLPMLGSAMGWLEPLIWLLWLLGMVIMLVLAIAGHLLLGRIPRLETLKQRAGF
;
A
#
# COMPACT_ATOMS: atom_id res chain seq x y z
N MET A 1 -4.75 -1.76 34.23
CA MET A 1 -4.81 -2.67 33.05
C MET A 1 -5.66 -2.12 31.91
N LYS A 2 -6.82 -1.50 32.17
CA LYS A 2 -7.68 -0.91 31.14
C LYS A 2 -7.03 0.15 30.24
N ILE A 3 -6.09 0.93 30.76
CA ILE A 3 -5.31 1.92 29.97
C ILE A 3 -4.41 1.23 28.93
N ALA A 4 -3.85 0.06 29.25
CA ALA A 4 -3.00 -0.67 28.31
C ALA A 4 -3.77 -1.11 27.05
N VAL A 5 -5.05 -1.48 27.19
CA VAL A 5 -5.92 -1.81 26.04
C VAL A 5 -6.05 -0.62 25.09
N TRP A 6 -6.25 0.58 25.64
CA TRP A 6 -6.38 1.79 24.84
C TRP A 6 -5.05 2.26 24.23
N ILE A 7 -3.92 2.06 24.92
CA ILE A 7 -2.59 2.32 24.34
C ILE A 7 -2.33 1.38 23.16
N VAL A 8 -2.59 0.08 23.31
CA VAL A 8 -2.42 -0.89 22.22
C VAL A 8 -3.34 -0.55 21.04
N PHE A 9 -4.61 -0.23 21.33
CA PHE A 9 -5.55 0.24 20.31
C PHE A 9 -5.02 1.48 19.57
N ALA A 10 -4.52 2.49 20.28
CA ALA A 10 -4.00 3.71 19.68
C ALA A 10 -2.75 3.47 18.81
N LEU A 11 -1.84 2.59 19.24
CA LEU A 11 -0.65 2.25 18.46
C LEU A 11 -1.02 1.50 17.18
N LEU A 12 -1.89 0.51 17.29
CA LEU A 12 -2.30 -0.26 16.13
C LEU A 12 -3.14 0.59 15.17
N SER A 13 -4.00 1.49 15.68
CA SER A 13 -4.80 2.38 14.83
C SER A 13 -3.94 3.43 14.12
N ALA A 14 -2.91 3.96 14.79
CA ALA A 14 -1.94 4.84 14.17
C ALA A 14 -1.17 4.12 13.05
N LEU A 15 -0.71 2.89 13.30
CA LEU A 15 -0.03 2.08 12.29
C LEU A 15 -0.95 1.75 11.10
N TRP A 16 -2.20 1.34 11.38
CA TRP A 16 -3.20 1.03 10.36
C TRP A 16 -3.55 2.24 9.50
N THR A 17 -3.74 3.40 10.13
CA THR A 17 -4.02 4.67 9.44
C THR A 17 -2.82 5.13 8.62
N GLY A 18 -1.61 5.03 9.18
CA GLY A 18 -0.38 5.32 8.44
C GLY A 18 -0.22 4.42 7.22
N GLY A 19 -0.55 3.13 7.34
CA GLY A 19 -0.57 2.20 6.21
C GLY A 19 -1.55 2.61 5.10
N ALA A 20 -2.79 2.96 5.46
CA ALA A 20 -3.78 3.43 4.49
C ALA A 20 -3.32 4.71 3.77
N LEU A 21 -2.80 5.69 4.52
CA LEU A 21 -2.28 6.93 3.95
C LEU A 21 -1.07 6.70 3.03
N LEU A 22 -0.17 5.78 3.41
CA LEU A 22 0.98 5.43 2.58
C LEU A 22 0.53 4.83 1.24
N VAL A 23 -0.47 3.95 1.25
CA VAL A 23 -1.02 3.37 0.01
C VAL A 23 -1.68 4.44 -0.85
N ILE A 24 -2.44 5.37 -0.27
CA ILE A 24 -3.03 6.51 -0.99
C ILE A 24 -1.91 7.35 -1.63
N ALA A 25 -0.91 7.78 -0.86
CA ALA A 25 0.18 8.60 -1.35
C ALA A 25 0.98 7.94 -2.49
N LEU A 26 1.24 6.63 -2.38
CA LEU A 26 1.89 5.86 -3.45
C LEU A 26 1.03 5.77 -4.70
N SER A 27 -0.29 5.63 -4.54
CA SER A 27 -1.24 5.55 -5.65
C SER A 27 -1.37 6.88 -6.38
N GLU A 28 -1.47 7.99 -5.64
CA GLU A 28 -1.47 9.35 -6.19
C GLU A 28 -0.17 9.66 -6.92
N TRP A 29 0.97 9.33 -6.31
CA TRP A 29 2.28 9.49 -6.96
C TRP A 29 2.36 8.72 -8.27
N ALA A 30 1.93 7.45 -8.28
CA ALA A 30 1.87 6.65 -9.50
C ALA A 30 0.93 7.26 -10.55
N ALA A 31 -0.26 7.73 -10.15
CA ALA A 31 -1.20 8.39 -11.05
C ALA A 31 -0.62 9.67 -11.66
N GLN A 32 0.17 10.43 -10.90
CA GLN A 32 0.83 11.66 -11.37
C GLN A 32 1.93 11.37 -12.40
N LEU A 33 2.73 10.33 -12.19
CA LEU A 33 3.72 9.84 -13.16
C LEU A 33 3.09 9.36 -14.46
N LEU A 34 1.91 8.74 -14.38
CA LEU A 34 1.17 8.27 -15.54
C LEU A 34 0.47 9.43 -16.27
N GLY A 35 -0.09 10.39 -15.53
CA GLY A 35 -0.82 11.54 -16.07
C GLY A 35 0.07 12.63 -16.68
N SER A 36 1.31 12.77 -16.22
CA SER A 36 2.29 13.73 -16.77
C SER A 36 2.80 13.33 -18.16
N GLY A 37 2.69 12.05 -18.54
CA GLY A 37 3.29 11.53 -19.78
C GLY A 37 4.81 11.37 -19.73
N ASP A 38 5.45 11.85 -18.66
CA ASP A 38 6.91 11.80 -18.45
C ASP A 38 7.41 10.35 -18.36
N ALA A 39 6.64 9.45 -17.74
CA ALA A 39 6.98 8.03 -17.69
C ALA A 39 7.10 7.41 -19.10
N VAL A 40 6.22 7.82 -20.02
CA VAL A 40 6.29 7.37 -21.41
C VAL A 40 7.43 8.06 -22.14
N ALA A 41 7.64 9.36 -21.95
CA ALA A 41 8.75 10.08 -22.56
C ALA A 41 10.11 9.49 -22.16
N ALA A 42 10.29 9.19 -20.86
CA ALA A 42 11.48 8.54 -20.33
C ALA A 42 11.68 7.11 -20.88
N GLY A 43 10.60 6.32 -20.95
CA GLY A 43 10.64 4.98 -21.55
C GLY A 43 11.02 5.02 -23.04
N THR A 44 10.47 5.99 -23.78
CA THR A 44 10.76 6.15 -25.21
C THR A 44 12.20 6.60 -25.42
N ALA A 45 12.70 7.52 -24.59
CA ALA A 45 14.10 7.94 -24.61
C ALA A 45 15.06 6.80 -24.27
N ALA A 46 14.70 5.92 -23.34
CA ALA A 46 15.48 4.72 -23.02
C ALA A 46 15.51 3.71 -24.18
N ALA A 47 14.38 3.53 -24.87
CA ALA A 47 14.30 2.65 -26.04
C ALA A 47 15.12 3.18 -27.23
N GLN A 48 15.23 4.51 -27.36
CA GLN A 48 16.00 5.19 -28.40
C GLN A 48 17.45 5.49 -27.97
N TRP A 49 17.87 4.99 -26.82
CA TRP A 49 19.21 5.25 -26.29
C TRP A 49 20.28 4.77 -27.30
N PRO A 50 21.22 5.64 -27.74
CA PRO A 50 22.25 5.27 -28.68
C PRO A 50 23.16 4.20 -28.07
N VAL A 51 23.23 3.05 -28.73
CA VAL A 51 23.89 1.86 -28.19
C VAL A 51 25.40 2.09 -28.12
N PRO A 52 26.01 2.05 -26.92
CA PRO A 52 27.44 2.27 -26.79
C PRO A 52 28.26 1.19 -27.51
N THR A 53 29.43 1.56 -28.04
CA THR A 53 30.33 0.66 -28.80
C THR A 53 30.80 -0.55 -28.00
N TRP A 54 30.88 -0.45 -26.66
CA TRP A 54 31.22 -1.59 -25.82
C TRP A 54 30.11 -2.65 -25.81
N VAL A 55 28.83 -2.27 -25.99
CA VAL A 55 27.69 -3.22 -26.05
C VAL A 55 27.77 -4.06 -27.32
N SER A 56 28.15 -3.45 -28.44
CA SER A 56 28.33 -4.15 -29.72
C SER A 56 29.48 -5.17 -29.74
N LEU A 57 30.32 -5.20 -28.70
CA LEU A 57 31.33 -6.27 -28.53
C LEU A 57 30.73 -7.56 -27.96
N TRP A 58 29.57 -7.49 -27.32
CA TRP A 58 28.94 -8.61 -26.62
C TRP A 58 27.62 -9.06 -27.26
N LEU A 59 26.89 -8.13 -27.89
CA LEU A 59 25.62 -8.42 -28.55
C LEU A 59 25.69 -8.08 -30.04
N ASP A 60 25.09 -8.95 -30.85
CA ASP A 60 24.91 -8.68 -32.27
C ASP A 60 23.83 -7.58 -32.49
N PRO A 61 23.87 -6.87 -33.63
CA PRO A 61 22.92 -5.80 -33.93
C PRO A 61 21.46 -6.24 -33.95
N ALA A 62 21.15 -7.49 -34.30
CA ALA A 62 19.77 -7.97 -34.36
C ALA A 62 19.21 -8.16 -32.94
N SER A 63 20.00 -8.68 -32.00
CA SER A 63 19.64 -8.79 -30.58
C SER A 63 19.38 -7.44 -29.92
N ILE A 64 20.20 -6.44 -30.22
CA ILE A 64 20.03 -5.06 -29.74
C ILE A 64 18.72 -4.47 -30.26
N LYS A 65 18.44 -4.65 -31.56
CA LYS A 65 17.21 -4.15 -32.17
C LYS A 65 15.97 -4.84 -31.60
N LEU A 66 16.03 -6.16 -31.40
CA LEU A 66 14.95 -6.93 -30.78
C LEU A 66 14.65 -6.41 -29.36
N ALA A 67 15.68 -6.07 -28.58
CA ALA A 67 15.50 -5.50 -27.25
C ALA A 67 14.82 -4.11 -27.31
N GLN A 68 15.24 -3.23 -28.23
CA GLN A 68 14.61 -1.92 -28.43
C GLN A 68 13.15 -2.05 -28.86
N GLU A 69 12.85 -2.96 -29.78
CA GLU A 69 11.49 -3.27 -30.24
C GLU A 69 10.64 -3.86 -29.11
N ALA A 70 11.20 -4.74 -28.28
CA ALA A 70 10.51 -5.30 -27.11
C ALA A 70 10.18 -4.22 -26.06
N VAL A 71 11.10 -3.28 -25.81
CA VAL A 71 10.86 -2.15 -24.89
C VAL A 71 9.78 -1.23 -25.45
N LEU A 72 9.83 -0.89 -26.75
CA LEU A 72 8.78 -0.09 -27.41
C LEU A 72 7.42 -0.78 -27.36
N TRP A 73 7.38 -2.08 -27.62
CA TRP A 73 6.18 -2.89 -27.53
C TRP A 73 5.61 -2.86 -26.11
N ALA A 74 6.45 -3.03 -25.08
CA ALA A 74 6.03 -2.99 -23.69
C ALA A 74 5.45 -1.61 -23.29
N ILE A 75 6.09 -0.51 -23.71
CA ILE A 75 5.59 0.84 -23.47
C ILE A 75 4.25 1.07 -24.16
N THR A 76 4.10 0.59 -25.40
CA THR A 76 2.87 0.74 -26.19
C THR A 76 1.73 -0.10 -25.61
N ALA A 77 2.00 -1.36 -25.27
CA ALA A 77 1.04 -2.23 -24.59
C ALA A 77 0.58 -1.63 -23.25
N SER A 78 1.48 -0.99 -22.52
CA SER A 78 1.15 -0.29 -21.26
C SER A 78 0.23 0.91 -21.50
N ARG A 79 0.38 1.64 -22.61
CA ARG A 79 -0.53 2.73 -23.03
C ARG A 79 -1.94 2.24 -23.34
N ASP A 80 -2.08 1.06 -23.93
CA ASP A 80 -3.39 0.53 -24.29
C ASP A 80 -4.18 0.06 -23.06
N VAL A 81 -3.49 -0.37 -22.00
CA VAL A 81 -4.09 -0.82 -20.73
C VAL A 81 -4.28 0.32 -19.71
N LEU A 82 -3.54 1.42 -19.88
CA LEU A 82 -3.58 2.63 -19.05
C LEU A 82 -5.00 3.20 -18.79
N PRO A 83 -5.93 3.27 -19.75
CA PRO A 83 -7.30 3.74 -19.51
C PRO A 83 -8.08 2.84 -18.54
N MET A 84 -7.87 1.52 -18.63
CA MET A 84 -8.47 0.54 -17.72
C MET A 84 -7.89 0.65 -16.31
N LEU A 85 -6.60 0.96 -16.20
CA LEU A 85 -5.95 1.27 -14.92
C LEU A 85 -6.46 2.59 -14.35
N GLY A 86 -6.68 3.60 -15.18
CA GLY A 86 -7.25 4.89 -14.76
C GLY A 86 -8.64 4.75 -14.13
N SER A 87 -9.52 3.94 -14.71
CA SER A 87 -10.84 3.67 -14.13
C SER A 87 -10.77 2.85 -12.83
N ALA A 88 -9.85 1.88 -12.75
CA ALA A 88 -9.60 1.11 -11.52
C ALA A 88 -9.00 1.96 -10.39
N MET A 89 -8.09 2.89 -10.73
CA MET A 89 -7.48 3.83 -9.78
C MET A 89 -8.52 4.76 -9.16
N GLY A 90 -9.55 5.17 -9.92
CA GLY A 90 -10.67 5.96 -9.38
C GLY A 90 -11.48 5.24 -8.30
N TRP A 91 -11.51 3.90 -8.30
CA TRP A 91 -12.15 3.09 -7.25
C TRP A 91 -11.21 2.72 -6.10
N LEU A 92 -9.90 2.83 -6.32
CA LEU A 92 -8.90 2.42 -5.35
C LEU A 92 -9.01 3.23 -4.05
N GLU A 93 -9.14 4.55 -4.16
CA GLU A 93 -9.28 5.43 -2.99
C GLU A 93 -10.54 5.13 -2.16
N PRO A 94 -11.77 5.07 -2.75
CA PRO A 94 -12.96 4.65 -2.01
C PRO A 94 -12.82 3.28 -1.33
N LEU A 95 -12.17 2.31 -1.99
CA LEU A 95 -11.94 0.98 -1.43
C LEU A 95 -10.95 1.01 -0.25
N ILE A 96 -9.89 1.83 -0.33
CA ILE A 96 -8.95 2.03 0.77
C ILE A 96 -9.68 2.62 1.98
N TRP A 97 -10.52 3.64 1.78
CA TRP A 97 -11.32 4.22 2.87
C TRP A 97 -12.31 3.21 3.47
N LEU A 98 -12.96 2.39 2.64
CA LEU A 98 -13.87 1.34 3.10
C LEU A 98 -13.12 0.30 3.94
N LEU A 99 -11.96 -0.15 3.47
CA LEU A 99 -11.11 -1.10 4.19
C LEU A 99 -10.57 -0.51 5.48
N TRP A 100 -10.13 0.75 5.45
CA TRP A 100 -9.68 1.48 6.63
C TRP A 100 -10.78 1.54 7.69
N LEU A 101 -11.99 1.95 7.29
CA LEU A 101 -13.15 2.05 8.18
C LEU A 101 -13.48 0.70 8.81
N LEU A 102 -13.52 -0.36 8.00
CA LEU A 102 -13.77 -1.71 8.47
C LEU A 102 -12.73 -2.14 9.52
N GLY A 103 -11.45 -1.93 9.25
CA GLY A 103 -10.37 -2.21 10.19
C GLY A 103 -10.52 -1.43 11.50
N MET A 104 -10.78 -0.12 11.43
CA MET A 104 -10.98 0.73 12.60
C MET A 104 -12.16 0.29 13.47
N VAL A 105 -13.29 -0.05 12.84
CA VAL A 105 -14.48 -0.56 13.55
C VAL A 105 -14.17 -1.86 14.28
N ILE A 106 -13.53 -2.82 13.61
CA ILE A 106 -13.17 -4.11 14.22
C ILE A 106 -12.26 -3.88 15.44
N MET A 107 -11.22 -3.07 15.29
CA MET A 107 -10.27 -2.79 16.37
C MET A 107 -10.93 -2.08 17.55
N LEU A 108 -11.85 -1.14 17.29
CA LEU A 108 -12.59 -0.44 18.32
C LEU A 108 -13.50 -1.40 19.10
N VAL A 109 -14.23 -2.27 18.38
CA VAL A 109 -15.08 -3.30 19.00
C VAL A 109 -14.26 -4.22 19.90
N LEU A 110 -13.09 -4.67 19.43
CA LEU A 110 -12.17 -5.49 20.22
C LEU A 110 -11.64 -4.76 21.47
N ALA A 111 -11.28 -3.48 21.35
CA ALA A 111 -10.82 -2.67 22.46
C ALA A 111 -11.91 -2.48 23.53
N ILE A 112 -13.15 -2.21 23.11
CA ILE A 112 -14.31 -2.10 24.00
C ILE A 112 -14.58 -3.44 24.69
N ALA A 113 -14.63 -4.54 23.95
CA ALA A 113 -14.84 -5.88 24.50
C ALA A 113 -13.76 -6.22 25.54
N GLY A 114 -12.48 -6.00 25.22
CA GLY A 114 -11.37 -6.20 26.14
C GLY A 114 -11.49 -5.34 27.40
N HIS A 115 -11.86 -4.06 27.26
CA HIS A 115 -12.07 -3.16 28.39
C HIS A 115 -13.20 -3.63 29.32
N LEU A 116 -14.32 -4.08 28.75
CA LEU A 116 -15.49 -4.57 29.50
C LEU A 116 -15.17 -5.87 30.23
N LEU A 117 -14.52 -6.83 29.56
CA LEU A 117 -14.13 -8.12 30.16
C LEU A 117 -13.15 -7.92 31.32
N LEU A 118 -12.13 -7.08 31.16
CA LEU A 118 -11.19 -6.71 32.22
C LEU A 118 -11.87 -5.96 33.38
N GLY A 119 -13.00 -5.31 33.14
CA GLY A 119 -13.81 -4.68 34.17
C GLY A 119 -14.65 -5.64 35.01
N ARG A 120 -14.88 -6.87 34.52
CA ARG A 120 -15.68 -7.89 35.19
C ARG A 120 -14.86 -8.88 36.04
N ILE A 121 -13.54 -8.88 35.90
CA ILE A 121 -12.66 -9.75 36.69
C ILE A 121 -12.62 -9.22 38.14
N PRO A 122 -13.09 -9.98 39.14
CA PRO A 122 -12.98 -9.59 40.54
C PRO A 122 -11.51 -9.40 40.89
N ARG A 123 -11.19 -8.31 41.58
CA ARG A 123 -9.82 -8.08 42.06
C ARG A 123 -9.46 -9.22 43.02
N LEU A 124 -8.29 -9.82 42.88
CA LEU A 124 -7.84 -10.89 43.77
C LEU A 124 -7.87 -10.44 45.26
N GLU A 125 -7.66 -9.16 45.51
CA GLU A 125 -7.88 -8.52 46.83
C GLU A 125 -9.31 -8.64 47.34
N THR A 126 -10.32 -8.38 46.50
CA THR A 126 -11.74 -8.54 46.89
C THR A 126 -12.13 -10.00 47.14
N LEU A 127 -11.48 -10.96 46.46
CA LEU A 127 -11.69 -12.39 46.72
C LEU A 127 -11.02 -12.82 48.04
N LYS A 128 -9.82 -12.32 48.33
CA LYS A 128 -9.11 -12.58 49.59
C LYS A 128 -9.86 -12.00 50.80
N GLN A 129 -10.37 -10.78 50.67
CA GLN A 129 -11.15 -10.09 51.71
C GLN A 129 -12.53 -10.74 51.93
N ARG A 130 -13.15 -11.33 50.89
CA ARG A 130 -14.37 -12.15 51.03
C ARG A 130 -14.11 -13.55 51.62
N ALA A 131 -12.91 -14.08 51.42
CA ALA A 131 -12.53 -15.41 51.93
C ALA A 131 -12.03 -15.40 53.38
N GLY A 132 -11.91 -14.22 54.01
CA GLY A 132 -11.55 -14.11 55.43
C GLY A 132 -10.09 -14.43 55.75
N PHE A 133 -9.17 -14.27 54.78
CA PHE A 133 -7.72 -14.42 54.95
C PHE A 133 -6.98 -13.09 54.89
#